data_AF-A0A915LJU2-F1
#
_entry.id   AF-A0A915LJU2-F1
#
_cell.length_a   1.000
_cell.length_b   1.000
_cell.length_c   1.000
_cell.angle_alpha   90.00
_cell.angle_beta   90.00
_cell.angle_gamma   90.00
#
_symmetry.space_group_name_H-M   'P 1'
#
loop_
_entity.id
_entity.type
_entity.pdbx_description
1 polymer ?
#
loop_
_entity_poly.entity_id
_entity_poly.type
_entity_poly.pdbx_seq_one_letter_code
_entity_poly.pdbx_strand_id
1 'polypeptide(L)' 'MFNFTKNYLNGNVRLLLYYGDIDGVCNFLIGQKFSRQLGFNLKTPKQAWTVDKQIAGFKTEYDGGVTFTTIRGGGHYVKN' A
#
# COMPACT_ATOMS: atom_id res chain seq x y z
N MET A 1 -2.74 12.40 -12.12
CA MET A 1 -2.30 11.59 -10.98
C MET A 1 -1.21 10.59 -11.37
N PHE A 2 -1.47 9.60 -12.25
CA PHE A 2 -0.50 8.55 -12.61
C PHE A 2 0.85 9.08 -13.12
N ASN A 3 0.85 10.01 -14.08
CA ASN A 3 2.10 10.58 -14.62
C ASN A 3 2.89 11.36 -13.56
N PHE A 4 2.18 12.10 -12.70
CA PHE A 4 2.80 12.80 -11.57
C PHE A 4 3.50 11.79 -10.64
N THR A 5 2.80 10.75 -10.18
CA THR A 5 3.37 9.71 -9.32
C THR A 5 4.57 9.01 -9.96
N LYS A 6 4.48 8.64 -11.24
CA LYS A 6 5.58 7.97 -11.95
C LYS A 6 6.84 8.83 -12.03
N ASN A 7 6.71 10.15 -12.20
CA ASN A 7 7.88 11.04 -12.24
C ASN A 7 8.69 10.98 -10.94
N TYR A 8 8.05 10.94 -9.77
CA TYR A 8 8.75 10.82 -8.49
C TYR A 8 9.37 9.44 -8.30
N LEU A 9 8.67 8.38 -8.70
CA LEU A 9 9.19 7.01 -8.61
C LEU A 9 10.44 6.83 -9.48
N ASN A 10 10.44 7.41 -10.69
CA ASN A 10 11.62 7.44 -11.57
C ASN A 10 12.77 8.28 -10.98
N GLY A 11 12.46 9.23 -10.10
CA GLY A 11 13.43 10.01 -9.32
C GLY A 11 13.88 9.33 -8.02
N ASN A 12 13.67 8.02 -7.86
CA ASN A 12 14.01 7.22 -6.67
C ASN A 12 13.26 7.60 -5.38
N VAL A 13 12.13 8.32 -5.48
CA VAL A 13 11.24 8.53 -4.33
C VAL A 13 10.46 7.24 -4.08
N ARG A 14 10.34 6.85 -2.80
CA ARG A 14 9.55 5.68 -2.40
C ARG A 14 8.10 6.08 -2.10
N LEU A 15 7.16 5.24 -2.53
CA LEU A 15 5.72 5.44 -2.29
C LEU A 15 5.19 4.37 -1.34
N LEU A 16 4.61 4.80 -0.22
CA LEU A 16 3.85 3.96 0.69
C LEU A 16 2.37 4.35 0.62
N LEU A 17 1.53 3.38 0.26
CA LEU A 17 0.07 3.48 0.33
C LEU A 17 -0.38 2.60 1.49
N TYR A 18 -0.91 3.20 2.55
CA TYR A 18 -1.42 2.47 3.72
C TYR A 18 -2.90 2.80 3.94
N TYR A 19 -3.68 1.77 4.28
CA TYR A 19 -5.13 1.88 4.47
C TYR A 19 -5.56 1.08 5.68
N GLY A 20 -6.51 1.59 6.45
CA GLY A 20 -7.28 0.78 7.37
C GLY A 20 -8.19 -0.20 6.62
N ASP A 21 -8.23 -1.47 7.03
CA ASP A 21 -9.05 -2.48 6.34
C ASP A 21 -10.54 -2.46 6.69
N ILE A 22 -10.94 -1.68 7.70
CA ILE A 22 -12.34 -1.45 8.07
C ILE A 22 -12.86 -0.05 7.68
N ASP A 23 -12.10 0.72 6.89
CA ASP A 23 -12.57 2.00 6.34
C ASP A 23 -13.63 1.79 5.25
N GLY A 24 -14.86 2.25 5.52
CA GLY A 24 -15.97 2.22 4.57
C GLY A 24 -16.01 3.40 3.57
N VAL A 25 -15.31 4.50 3.85
CA VAL A 25 -15.35 5.73 3.02
C VAL A 25 -14.27 5.69 1.95
N CYS A 26 -13.01 5.47 2.35
CA CYS A 26 -11.87 5.36 1.43
C CYS A 26 -11.25 3.98 1.53
N ASN A 27 -12.01 2.96 1.15
CA ASN A 27 -11.60 1.58 1.34
C ASN A 27 -10.26 1.22 0.65
N PHE A 28 -9.58 0.24 1.24
CA PHE A 28 -8.28 -0.22 0.77
C PHE A 28 -8.29 -0.82 -0.66
N LEU A 29 -9.44 -1.23 -1.19
CA LEU A 29 -9.53 -1.81 -2.54
C LEU A 29 -9.19 -0.77 -3.61
N ILE A 30 -9.57 0.50 -3.38
CA ILE A 30 -9.23 1.60 -4.28
C ILE A 30 -7.71 1.80 -4.32
N GLY A 31 -7.07 1.84 -3.14
CA GLY A 31 -5.62 1.94 -3.02
C GLY A 31 -4.88 0.76 -3.66
N GLN A 32 -5.39 -0.46 -3.46
CA GLN A 32 -4.83 -1.67 -4.05
C GLN A 32 -4.95 -1.69 -5.58
N LYS A 33 -6.09 -1.23 -6.12
CA LYS A 33 -6.27 -1.11 -7.56
C LYS A 33 -5.31 -0.06 -8.13
N PHE A 34 -5.18 1.09 -7.47
CA PHE A 34 -4.24 2.14 -7.87
C PHE A 34 -2.79 1.64 -7.88
N SER A 35 -2.35 0.90 -6.85
CA SER A 35 -0.98 0.37 -6.80
C SER A 35 -0.69 -0.58 -7.95
N ARG A 36 -1.66 -1.43 -8.34
CA ARG A 36 -1.53 -2.31 -9.52
C ARG A 36 -1.49 -1.52 -10.83
N GLN A 37 -2.30 -0.48 -10.95
CA GLN A 37 -2.39 0.34 -12.17
C GLN A 37 -1.13 1.17 -12.46
N LEU A 38 -0.22 1.32 -11.49
CA LEU A 38 1.09 1.94 -11.74
C LEU A 38 1.95 1.12 -12.72
N GLY A 39 1.71 -0.19 -12.84
CA GLY A 39 2.34 -1.05 -13.85
C GLY A 39 3.76 -1.50 -13.51
N PHE A 40 4.16 -1.42 -12.25
CA PHE A 40 5.42 -2.02 -11.79
C PHE A 40 5.28 -3.52 -11.57
N ASN A 41 6.37 -4.26 -11.75
CA ASN A 41 6.40 -5.70 -11.51
C ASN A 41 6.25 -5.99 -10.01
N LEU A 42 5.64 -7.13 -9.69
CA LEU A 42 5.55 -7.61 -8.32
C LEU A 42 6.93 -8.02 -7.82
N LYS A 43 7.42 -7.35 -6.79
CA LYS A 43 8.63 -7.72 -6.06
C LYS A 43 8.31 -8.73 -4.97
N THR A 44 7.21 -8.51 -4.25
CA THR A 44 6.75 -9.42 -3.22
C THR A 44 5.23 -9.52 -3.25
N PRO A 45 4.67 -10.72 -3.49
CA PRO A 45 3.24 -10.96 -3.43
C PRO A 45 2.65 -10.56 -2.08
N LYS A 46 1.31 -10.45 -2.04
CA LYS A 46 0.58 -10.12 -0.82
C LYS A 46 0.96 -11.10 0.30
N GLN A 47 1.53 -10.57 1.37
CA GLN A 47 1.90 -11.35 2.55
C GLN A 47 1.53 -10.61 3.83
N ALA A 48 1.34 -11.36 4.91
CA ALA A 48 1.11 -10.79 6.23
C ALA A 48 2.38 -10.09 6.72
N TRP A 49 2.21 -9.03 7.50
CA TRP A 49 3.29 -8.43 8.29
C TRP A 49 2.86 -8.36 9.76
N THR A 50 3.84 -8.43 10.66
CA THR A 50 3.59 -8.58 12.09
C THR A 50 4.26 -7.49 12.91
N VAL A 51 3.61 -7.15 14.02
CA VAL A 51 4.14 -6.33 15.12
C VAL A 51 3.81 -7.08 16.40
N ASP A 52 4.77 -7.21 17.31
CA ASP A 52 4.59 -7.93 18.60
C ASP A 52 3.96 -9.33 18.46
N LYS A 53 4.39 -10.07 17.43
CA LYS A 53 3.91 -11.42 17.08
C LYS A 53 2.43 -11.48 16.66
N GLN A 54 1.79 -10.35 16.41
CA GLN A 54 0.43 -10.27 15.88
C GLN A 54 0.43 -9.78 14.44
N ILE A 55 -0.52 -10.27 13.62
CA ILE A 55 -0.71 -9.78 12.26
C ILE A 55 -1.25 -8.35 12.32
N ALA A 56 -0.41 -7.40 11.94
CA ALA A 56 -0.76 -5.99 11.85
C ALA A 56 -1.41 -5.65 10.51
N GLY A 57 -1.26 -6.50 9.49
CA GLY A 57 -1.99 -6.41 8.24
C GLY A 57 -1.34 -7.18 7.10
N PHE A 58 -1.60 -6.76 5.87
CA PHE A 58 -1.02 -7.36 4.67
C PHE A 58 -0.28 -6.30 3.85
N LYS A 59 0.83 -6.68 3.22
CA LYS A 59 1.58 -5.81 2.31
C LYS A 59 1.86 -6.50 0.98
N THR A 60 1.89 -5.71 -0.08
CA THR A 60 2.33 -6.09 -1.42
C THR A 60 3.40 -5.08 -1.85
N GLU A 61 4.52 -5.57 -2.34
CA GLU A 61 5.65 -4.73 -2.76
C GLU A 61 5.86 -4.88 -4.26
N TYR A 62 6.12 -3.76 -4.91
CA TYR A 62 6.42 -3.70 -6.33
C TYR A 62 7.82 -3.13 -6.53
N ASP A 63 8.40 -3.40 -7.69
CA ASP A 63 9.61 -2.72 -8.13
C ASP A 63 9.36 -1.20 -8.25
N GLY A 64 10.44 -0.41 -8.33
CA GLY A 64 10.32 1.05 -8.38
C GLY A 64 9.94 1.70 -7.04
N GLY A 65 10.01 0.96 -5.93
CA GLY A 65 9.86 1.53 -4.58
C GLY A 65 8.41 1.77 -4.14
N VAL A 66 7.46 1.00 -4.67
CA VAL A 66 6.04 1.10 -4.30
C VAL A 66 5.65 -0.01 -3.32
N THR A 67 5.08 0.38 -2.19
CA THR A 67 4.51 -0.53 -1.19
C THR A 67 3.05 -0.19 -0.96
N PHE A 68 2.17 -1.18 -1.11
CA PHE A 68 0.78 -1.09 -0.67
C PHE A 68 0.59 -1.95 0.58
N THR A 69 -0.07 -1.41 1.60
CA THR A 69 -0.35 -2.16 2.82
C THR A 69 -1.71 -1.84 3.43
N THR A 70 -2.30 -2.84 4.09
CA THR A 70 -3.45 -2.67 4.97
C THR A 70 -3.00 -2.72 6.42
N ILE A 71 -3.79 -2.08 7.28
CA ILE A 71 -3.67 -2.11 8.73
C ILE A 71 -4.93 -2.77 9.27
N ARG A 72 -4.75 -3.94 9.90
CA ARG A 72 -5.82 -4.77 10.42
C ARG A 72 -6.56 -4.06 11.54
N GLY A 73 -7.86 -3.91 11.40
CA GLY A 73 -8.72 -3.21 12.37
C GLY A 73 -8.61 -1.68 12.30
N GLY A 74 -7.83 -1.13 11.37
CA GLY A 74 -7.74 0.32 11.16
C GLY A 74 -8.94 0.85 10.37
N GLY A 75 -9.51 1.97 10.80
CA GLY A 75 -10.54 2.71 10.04
C GLY A 75 -9.94 3.79 9.14
N HIS A 76 -10.72 4.82 8.83
CA HIS A 76 -10.28 5.95 7.99
C HIS A 76 -9.08 6.70 8.61
N TYR A 77 -9.13 6.90 9.92
CA TYR A 77 -8.04 7.49 10.70
C TYR A 77 -7.23 6.38 11.35
N VAL A 78 -6.21 5.91 10.62
CA VAL A 78 -5.15 5.10 11.21
C VAL A 78 -4.24 6.03 12.00
N LYS A 79 -4.14 5.82 13.31
CA LYS A 79 -3.17 6.54 14.16
C LYS A 79 -1.90 5.71 14.34
N ASN A 80 -0.79 6.43 14.51
CA ASN A 80 0.45 5.90 15.07
C ASN A 80 0.30 5.67 16.57
#